data_AF-A0AAW2L2B2-F1
#
_entry.id   AF-A0AAW2L2B2-F1
#
_cell.length_a   1.000
_cell.length_b   1.000
_cell.length_c   1.000
_cell.angle_alpha   90.00
_cell.angle_beta   90.00
_cell.angle_gamma   90.00
#
_symmetry.space_group_name_H-M   'P 1'
#
loop_
_entity.id
_entity.type
_entity.pdbx_description
1 polymer ?
#
loop_
_entity_poly.entity_id
_entity_poly.type
_entity_poly.pdbx_seq_one_letter_code
_entity_poly.pdbx_strand_id
1 'polypeptide(L)'
;MMGREHLINLHHLRSEGVAVVAIADPHLPSQQEAEKLAHSFDWPLQVFSSHKELLDSGLCDVLVVSTPNMTHFEILMDIISHPKPHHVLVEKPLCTTVADCRKVPDIIDNAYVIVEFENGSRGMLDLCMFAEGSKNEQEISVVGDIGKGEAFVPESTVRWGTRVEGRDGVKTLKAKDDRIKYDGLHHGSSYLEHLQFLSAVRAEGAQAPAVDLHDGLISVAIGVAAQLSIEKGQFVTIEEVMN
;
A
#
# COMPACT_ATOMS: atom_id res chain seq x y z
N MET A 1 6.14 13.16 -1.74
CA MET A 1 5.76 13.13 -0.30
C MET A 1 6.07 11.75 0.28
N MET A 2 5.48 10.67 -0.26
CA MET A 2 5.74 9.28 0.14
C MET A 2 7.21 8.85 0.12
N GLY A 3 7.98 9.20 -0.93
CA GLY A 3 9.41 8.87 -0.99
C GLY A 3 10.22 9.34 0.25
N ARG A 4 9.87 10.50 0.82
CA ARG A 4 10.52 11.00 2.05
C ARG A 4 10.08 10.22 3.29
N GLU A 5 8.83 9.80 3.35
CA GLU A 5 8.35 8.91 4.42
C GLU A 5 9.07 7.57 4.40
N HIS A 6 9.28 6.95 3.23
CA HIS A 6 10.10 5.73 3.15
C HIS A 6 11.55 5.99 3.56
N LEU A 7 12.17 7.12 3.18
CA LEU A 7 13.52 7.48 3.66
C LEU A 7 13.58 7.53 5.19
N ILE A 8 12.59 8.14 5.85
CA ILE A 8 12.52 8.20 7.33
C ILE A 8 12.35 6.80 7.92
N ASN A 9 11.42 6.00 7.40
CA ASN A 9 11.17 4.64 7.88
C ASN A 9 12.41 3.75 7.73
N LEU A 10 13.08 3.79 6.58
CA LEU A 10 14.29 3.01 6.31
C LEU A 10 15.46 3.48 7.20
N HIS A 11 15.53 4.75 7.57
CA HIS A 11 16.55 5.25 8.50
C HIS A 11 16.42 4.66 9.90
N HIS A 12 15.19 4.36 10.33
CA HIS A 12 14.94 3.63 11.57
C HIS A 12 15.32 2.14 11.50
N LEU A 13 15.60 1.61 10.31
CA LEU A 13 16.10 0.26 10.09
C LEU A 13 17.62 0.19 9.89
N ARG A 14 18.36 1.29 10.09
CA ARG A 14 19.82 1.31 9.90
C ARG A 14 20.58 0.31 10.79
N SER A 15 20.07 0.04 12.00
CA SER A 15 20.65 -0.97 12.91
C SER A 15 20.48 -2.40 12.37
N GLU A 16 19.56 -2.58 11.44
CA GLU A 16 19.32 -3.82 10.71
C GLU A 16 20.16 -3.91 9.41
N GLY A 17 21.12 -2.99 9.21
CA GLY A 17 21.96 -2.95 8.02
C GLY A 17 21.27 -2.37 6.78
N VAL A 18 20.12 -1.70 6.95
CA VAL A 18 19.43 -1.01 5.85
C VAL A 18 20.05 0.36 5.61
N ALA A 19 20.39 0.66 4.36
CA ALA A 19 20.83 1.98 3.93
C ALA A 19 20.23 2.32 2.57
N VAL A 20 19.82 3.59 2.40
CA VAL A 20 19.40 4.08 1.09
C VAL A 20 20.61 4.71 0.41
N VAL A 21 21.04 4.08 -0.67
CA VAL A 21 22.26 4.45 -1.42
C VAL A 21 21.94 5.27 -2.66
N ALA A 22 20.71 5.20 -3.18
CA ALA A 22 20.32 5.93 -4.36
C ALA A 22 18.82 6.30 -4.38
N ILE A 23 18.48 7.36 -5.11
CA ILE A 23 17.11 7.70 -5.53
C ILE A 23 17.06 8.00 -7.02
N ALA A 24 15.87 7.86 -7.62
CA ALA A 24 15.58 8.36 -8.96
C ALA A 24 14.28 9.15 -8.93
N ASP A 25 14.33 10.40 -9.40
CA ASP A 25 13.15 11.27 -9.49
C ASP A 25 13.38 12.30 -10.60
N PRO A 26 12.51 12.46 -11.61
CA PRO A 26 12.73 13.48 -12.65
C PRO A 26 12.49 14.92 -12.16
N HIS A 27 11.90 15.10 -10.98
CA HIS A 27 11.53 16.40 -10.42
C HIS A 27 12.61 16.95 -9.48
N LEU A 28 13.40 17.92 -9.96
CA LEU A 28 14.51 18.53 -9.22
C LEU A 28 14.19 18.98 -7.79
N PRO A 29 13.05 19.67 -7.50
CA PRO A 29 12.72 20.01 -6.11
C PRO A 29 12.52 18.78 -5.21
N SER A 30 12.00 17.67 -5.75
CA SER A 30 11.84 16.42 -5.00
C SER A 30 13.21 15.81 -4.67
N GLN A 31 14.13 15.80 -5.64
CA GLN A 31 15.52 15.36 -5.43
C GLN A 31 16.18 16.15 -4.29
N GLN A 32 16.10 17.48 -4.33
CA GLN A 32 16.72 18.35 -3.32
C GLN A 32 16.20 18.09 -1.90
N GLU A 33 14.90 17.82 -1.76
CA GLU A 33 14.31 17.49 -0.45
C GLU A 33 14.75 16.12 0.04
N ALA A 34 14.90 15.14 -0.84
CA ALA A 34 15.42 13.83 -0.51
C ALA A 34 16.91 13.86 -0.14
N GLU A 35 17.72 14.64 -0.87
CA GLU A 35 19.14 14.86 -0.56
C GLU A 35 19.31 15.50 0.82
N LYS A 36 18.57 16.57 1.13
CA LYS A 36 18.62 17.21 2.47
C LYS A 36 18.33 16.21 3.59
N LEU A 37 17.33 15.35 3.39
CA LEU A 37 16.94 14.33 4.35
C LEU A 37 18.03 13.27 4.50
N ALA A 38 18.57 12.75 3.38
CA ALA A 38 19.66 11.79 3.40
C ALA A 38 20.95 12.34 4.03
N HIS A 39 21.27 13.61 3.80
CA HIS A 39 22.37 14.31 4.47
C HIS A 39 22.17 14.36 5.99
N SER A 40 20.94 14.59 6.47
CA SER A 40 20.65 14.55 7.91
C SER A 40 20.77 13.16 8.54
N PHE A 41 20.80 12.12 7.70
CA PHE A 41 20.93 10.71 8.08
C PHE A 41 22.34 10.15 7.82
N ASP A 42 23.28 10.98 7.36
CA ASP A 42 24.64 10.60 6.95
C ASP A 42 24.66 9.48 5.87
N TRP A 43 23.67 9.48 4.97
CA TRP A 43 23.63 8.54 3.84
C TRP A 43 24.35 9.10 2.61
N PRO A 44 25.22 8.31 1.95
CA PRO A 44 25.92 8.71 0.73
C PRO A 44 24.99 8.55 -0.49
N LEU A 45 23.94 9.36 -0.54
CA LEU A 45 22.86 9.22 -1.52
C LEU A 45 23.31 9.64 -2.92
N GLN A 46 23.22 8.72 -3.88
CA GLN A 46 23.37 9.05 -5.30
C GLN A 46 22.01 9.36 -5.94
N VAL A 47 21.94 10.47 -6.67
CA VAL A 47 20.69 10.91 -7.31
C VAL A 47 20.75 10.67 -8.81
N PHE A 48 19.70 10.04 -9.33
CA PHE A 48 19.49 9.82 -10.75
C PHE A 48 18.25 10.59 -11.22
N SER A 49 18.23 10.98 -12.49
CA SER A 49 17.05 11.62 -13.08
C SER A 49 16.08 10.60 -13.71
N SER A 50 16.52 9.35 -13.84
CA SER A 50 15.72 8.26 -14.40
C SER A 50 15.87 6.98 -13.57
N HIS A 51 14.77 6.23 -13.42
CA HIS A 51 14.81 4.91 -12.79
C HIS A 51 15.68 3.92 -13.58
N LYS A 52 15.76 4.06 -14.90
CA LYS A 52 16.61 3.22 -15.76
C LYS A 52 18.08 3.41 -15.44
N GLU A 53 18.53 4.65 -15.28
CA GLU A 53 19.91 4.96 -14.86
C GLU A 53 20.22 4.39 -13.47
N LEU A 54 19.26 4.45 -12.54
CA LEU A 54 19.41 3.85 -11.23
C LEU A 54 19.51 2.32 -11.31
N LEU A 55 18.69 1.66 -12.13
CA LEU A 55 18.75 0.21 -12.33
C LEU A 55 20.10 -0.21 -12.94
N ASP A 56 20.53 0.48 -13.98
CA ASP A 56 21.79 0.20 -14.69
C ASP A 56 23.04 0.50 -13.82
N SER A 57 22.90 1.33 -12.79
CA SER A 57 24.01 1.65 -11.87
C SER A 57 24.49 0.44 -11.07
N GLY A 58 23.64 -0.56 -10.86
CA GLY A 58 23.93 -1.75 -10.07
C GLY A 58 24.13 -1.50 -8.57
N LEU A 59 23.81 -0.30 -8.08
CA LEU A 59 24.10 0.14 -6.71
C LEU A 59 23.21 -0.50 -5.64
N CYS A 60 22.05 -1.05 -6.00
CA CYS A 60 21.09 -1.60 -5.05
C CYS A 60 20.61 -2.99 -5.45
N ASP A 61 20.23 -3.79 -4.44
CA ASP A 61 19.60 -5.11 -4.60
C ASP A 61 18.09 -5.06 -4.29
N VAL A 62 17.64 -3.95 -3.69
CA VAL A 62 16.29 -3.71 -3.21
C VAL A 62 15.81 -2.37 -3.76
N LEU A 63 14.56 -2.33 -4.23
CA LEU A 63 13.90 -1.15 -4.76
C LEU A 63 12.59 -0.88 -4.01
N VAL A 64 12.37 0.40 -3.71
CA VAL A 64 11.09 0.91 -3.20
C VAL A 64 10.54 1.88 -4.24
N VAL A 65 9.45 1.49 -4.90
CA VAL A 65 8.79 2.31 -5.93
C VAL A 65 7.68 3.11 -5.25
N SER A 66 7.95 4.39 -5.00
CA SER A 66 6.99 5.34 -4.39
C SER A 66 6.71 6.52 -5.33
N THR A 67 6.49 6.23 -6.60
CA THR A 67 6.31 7.21 -7.68
C THR A 67 4.81 7.53 -7.87
N PRO A 68 4.44 8.50 -8.72
CA PRO A 68 3.03 8.71 -9.04
C PRO A 68 2.39 7.44 -9.64
N ASN A 69 1.19 7.08 -9.19
CA ASN A 69 0.53 5.78 -9.45
C ASN A 69 0.56 5.33 -10.93
N MET A 70 0.39 6.27 -11.88
CA MET A 70 0.38 5.99 -13.32
C MET A 70 1.74 5.53 -13.89
N THR A 71 2.82 5.68 -13.13
CA THR A 71 4.17 5.30 -13.54
C THR A 71 4.59 3.92 -13.02
N HIS A 72 3.85 3.36 -12.06
CA HIS A 72 4.20 2.09 -11.41
C HIS A 72 4.36 0.94 -12.42
N PHE A 73 3.43 0.83 -13.38
CA PHE A 73 3.47 -0.25 -14.37
C PHE A 73 4.76 -0.25 -15.21
N GLU A 74 5.10 0.88 -15.83
CA GLU A 74 6.30 0.97 -16.67
C GLU A 74 7.57 0.69 -15.86
N ILE A 75 7.68 1.29 -14.67
CA ILE A 75 8.82 1.10 -13.78
C ILE A 75 8.94 -0.37 -13.34
N LEU A 76 7.83 -1.01 -12.95
CA LEU A 76 7.83 -2.42 -12.55
C LEU A 76 8.22 -3.34 -13.71
N MET A 77 7.72 -3.08 -14.92
CA MET A 77 8.10 -3.88 -16.10
C MET A 77 9.58 -3.72 -16.43
N ASP A 78 10.13 -2.51 -16.30
CA ASP A 78 11.56 -2.28 -16.46
C ASP A 78 12.38 -3.03 -15.40
N ILE A 79 11.93 -3.05 -14.13
CA ILE A 79 12.60 -3.79 -13.05
C ILE A 79 12.55 -5.30 -13.28
N ILE A 80 11.38 -5.85 -13.62
CA ILE A 80 11.17 -7.28 -13.85
C ILE A 80 11.97 -7.76 -15.06
N SER A 81 12.04 -6.95 -16.12
CA SER A 81 12.77 -7.28 -17.35
C SER A 81 14.28 -7.05 -17.23
N HIS A 82 14.74 -6.44 -16.14
CA HIS A 82 16.14 -6.13 -15.95
C HIS A 82 16.98 -7.41 -15.73
N PRO A 83 18.19 -7.54 -16.32
CA PRO A 83 19.00 -8.75 -16.19
C PRO A 83 19.43 -9.09 -14.75
N LYS A 84 19.64 -8.05 -13.92
CA LYS A 84 19.87 -8.20 -12.48
C LYS A 84 18.50 -8.32 -11.77
N PRO A 85 18.23 -9.39 -11.02
CA PRO A 85 17.01 -9.49 -10.22
C PRO A 85 17.07 -8.52 -9.04
N HIS A 86 15.92 -7.93 -8.71
CA HIS A 86 15.78 -7.02 -7.58
C HIS A 86 14.61 -7.48 -6.69
N HIS A 87 14.74 -7.25 -5.39
CA HIS A 87 13.57 -7.28 -4.50
C HIS A 87 12.83 -5.96 -4.62
N VAL A 88 11.51 -6.01 -4.76
CA VAL A 88 10.71 -4.81 -5.02
C VAL A 88 9.59 -4.70 -4.00
N LEU A 89 9.51 -3.53 -3.37
CA LEU A 89 8.31 -3.01 -2.73
C LEU A 89 7.79 -1.88 -3.60
N VAL A 90 6.48 -1.83 -3.81
CA VAL A 90 5.84 -0.80 -4.63
C VAL A 90 4.61 -0.28 -3.92
N GLU A 91 4.46 1.03 -3.92
CA GLU A 91 3.33 1.73 -3.33
C GLU A 91 2.01 1.35 -4.01
N LYS A 92 0.95 1.43 -3.22
CA LYS A 92 -0.41 1.24 -3.71
C LYS A 92 -0.94 2.54 -4.35
N PRO A 93 -1.91 2.42 -5.27
CA PRO A 93 -2.31 1.20 -5.97
C PRO A 93 -1.20 0.73 -6.94
N LEU A 94 -0.99 -0.59 -7.01
CA LEU A 94 -0.02 -1.22 -7.90
C LEU A 94 -0.24 -0.81 -9.37
N CYS A 95 -1.53 -0.74 -9.74
CA CYS A 95 -2.09 -0.22 -11.00
C CYS A 95 -3.53 0.24 -10.71
N THR A 96 -4.05 1.19 -11.49
CA THR A 96 -5.36 1.81 -11.21
C THR A 96 -6.53 1.16 -11.98
N THR A 97 -6.28 0.49 -13.11
CA THR A 97 -7.13 -0.55 -13.76
C THR A 97 -6.29 -1.43 -14.72
N VAL A 98 -6.82 -2.55 -15.26
CA VAL A 98 -6.18 -3.34 -16.36
C VAL A 98 -6.04 -2.51 -17.66
N ALA A 99 -6.98 -1.60 -17.92
CA ALA A 99 -6.97 -0.72 -19.09
C ALA A 99 -6.07 0.53 -18.93
N ASP A 100 -5.75 0.92 -17.68
CA ASP A 100 -4.94 2.09 -17.32
C ASP A 100 -3.47 1.96 -17.68
N CYS A 101 -3.03 0.79 -18.16
CA CYS A 101 -1.75 0.62 -18.86
C CYS A 101 -1.60 1.54 -20.10
N ARG A 102 -2.59 2.39 -20.42
CA ARG A 102 -2.58 3.32 -21.57
C ARG A 102 -3.01 4.78 -21.29
N LYS A 103 -3.52 5.18 -20.11
CA LYS A 103 -4.03 6.55 -19.84
C LYS A 103 -3.94 6.98 -18.35
N VAL A 104 -4.11 8.29 -18.10
CA VAL A 104 -4.13 8.94 -16.78
C VAL A 104 -5.28 8.38 -15.90
N PRO A 105 -5.06 8.07 -14.60
CA PRO A 105 -6.08 7.49 -13.71
C PRO A 105 -7.25 8.44 -13.45
N ASP A 106 -8.49 7.93 -13.54
CA ASP A 106 -9.76 8.58 -13.18
C ASP A 106 -10.45 7.74 -12.08
N ILE A 107 -9.84 7.68 -10.90
CA ILE A 107 -10.31 6.85 -9.78
C ILE A 107 -11.37 7.58 -8.97
N ILE A 108 -12.41 6.84 -8.58
CA ILE A 108 -13.40 7.29 -7.61
C ILE A 108 -12.78 7.31 -6.20
N ASP A 109 -12.46 8.50 -5.71
CA ASP A 109 -11.88 8.72 -4.37
C ASP A 109 -12.94 8.83 -3.24
N ASN A 110 -14.20 8.53 -3.54
CA ASN A 110 -15.27 8.39 -2.56
C ASN A 110 -16.34 7.37 -2.98
N ALA A 111 -16.62 6.36 -2.16
CA ALA A 111 -17.60 5.33 -2.50
C ALA A 111 -18.13 4.59 -1.27
N TYR A 112 -19.34 4.04 -1.43
CA TYR A 112 -19.87 2.96 -0.61
C TYR A 112 -19.79 1.67 -1.41
N VAL A 113 -18.96 0.73 -0.97
CA VAL A 113 -18.76 -0.55 -1.66
C VAL A 113 -19.23 -1.67 -0.74
N ILE A 114 -20.02 -2.61 -1.27
CA ILE A 114 -20.38 -3.85 -0.58
C ILE A 114 -19.78 -5.01 -1.37
N VAL A 115 -19.05 -5.88 -0.68
CA VAL A 115 -18.49 -7.12 -1.21
C VAL A 115 -19.21 -8.29 -0.57
N GLU A 116 -19.78 -9.19 -1.36
CA GLU A 116 -20.36 -10.45 -0.86
C GLU A 116 -19.37 -11.59 -1.11
N PHE A 117 -19.02 -12.30 -0.04
CA PHE A 117 -18.11 -13.45 -0.09
C PHE A 117 -18.91 -14.75 -0.30
N GLU A 118 -18.27 -15.78 -0.86
CA GLU A 118 -18.92 -17.07 -1.13
C GLU A 118 -19.56 -17.72 0.11
N ASN A 119 -19.00 -17.47 1.29
CA ASN A 119 -19.53 -17.97 2.56
C ASN A 119 -20.76 -17.18 3.08
N GLY A 120 -21.28 -16.22 2.31
CA GLY A 120 -22.41 -15.36 2.66
C GLY A 120 -22.07 -14.19 3.58
N SER A 121 -20.81 -14.05 3.99
CA SER A 121 -20.35 -12.85 4.71
C SER A 121 -20.36 -11.65 3.77
N ARG A 122 -20.54 -10.46 4.32
CA ARG A 122 -20.50 -9.20 3.55
C ARG A 122 -19.51 -8.22 4.15
N GLY A 123 -18.62 -7.73 3.30
CA GLY A 123 -17.77 -6.57 3.56
C GLY A 123 -18.47 -5.29 3.13
N MET A 124 -18.23 -4.20 3.84
CA MET A 124 -18.59 -2.84 3.42
C MET A 124 -17.40 -1.92 3.62
N LEU A 125 -17.16 -1.05 2.64
CA LEU A 125 -16.25 0.07 2.68
C LEU A 125 -17.05 1.37 2.50
N ASP A 126 -16.93 2.28 3.47
CA ASP A 126 -17.27 3.69 3.36
C ASP A 126 -15.95 4.45 3.26
N LEU A 127 -15.74 5.19 2.19
CA LEU A 127 -14.50 5.92 1.93
C LEU A 127 -14.81 7.29 1.33
N CYS A 128 -14.12 8.33 1.81
CA CYS A 128 -14.04 9.62 1.15
C CYS A 128 -12.72 10.32 1.46
N MET A 129 -11.80 10.31 0.49
CA MET A 129 -10.42 10.84 0.65
C MET A 129 -10.33 12.37 0.71
N PHE A 130 -11.43 13.08 0.45
CA PHE A 130 -11.50 14.55 0.53
C PHE A 130 -12.43 15.05 1.64
N ALA A 131 -12.97 14.15 2.47
CA ALA A 131 -13.77 14.50 3.64
C ALA A 131 -12.91 14.58 4.92
N GLU A 132 -11.78 15.29 4.85
CA GLU A 132 -10.79 15.45 5.95
C GLU A 132 -11.39 16.04 7.24
N GLY A 133 -12.56 16.67 7.16
CA GLY A 133 -13.30 17.22 8.32
C GLY A 133 -14.18 16.20 9.06
N SER A 134 -14.26 14.95 8.58
CA SER A 134 -15.03 13.88 9.21
C SER A 134 -14.23 13.20 10.33
N LYS A 135 -14.91 12.44 11.20
CA LYS A 135 -14.23 11.70 12.27
C LYS A 135 -13.41 10.53 11.70
N ASN A 136 -13.98 9.85 10.71
CA ASN A 136 -13.36 8.75 9.99
C ASN A 136 -13.51 9.02 8.50
N GLU A 137 -12.40 9.06 7.79
CA GLU A 137 -12.35 9.18 6.33
C GLU A 137 -12.63 7.81 5.67
N GLN A 138 -12.39 6.73 6.42
CA GLN A 138 -12.63 5.37 5.98
C GLN A 138 -13.20 4.52 7.12
N GLU A 139 -14.29 3.81 6.81
CA GLU A 139 -14.87 2.78 7.67
C GLU A 139 -14.97 1.47 6.91
N ILE A 140 -14.48 0.39 7.52
CA ILE A 140 -14.58 -0.96 6.98
C ILE A 140 -15.42 -1.77 7.95
N SER A 141 -16.34 -2.58 7.44
CA SER A 141 -17.02 -3.58 8.26
C SER A 141 -17.16 -4.91 7.55
N VAL A 142 -17.11 -6.01 8.32
CA VAL A 142 -17.39 -7.35 7.84
C VAL A 142 -18.46 -7.96 8.73
N VAL A 143 -19.55 -8.43 8.12
CA VAL A 143 -20.70 -9.02 8.79
C VAL A 143 -20.87 -10.45 8.31
N GLY A 144 -20.91 -11.38 9.26
CA GLY A 144 -21.14 -12.80 8.99
C GLY A 144 -22.15 -13.42 9.95
N ASP A 145 -22.24 -14.73 9.94
CA ASP A 145 -23.06 -15.52 10.85
C ASP A 145 -22.50 -15.53 12.29
N ILE A 146 -21.18 -15.44 12.47
CA ILE A 146 -20.55 -15.36 13.80
C ILE A 146 -20.76 -13.99 14.47
N GLY A 147 -20.75 -12.90 13.70
CA GLY A 147 -20.78 -11.55 14.27
C GLY A 147 -20.47 -10.43 13.28
N LYS A 148 -20.01 -9.30 13.81
CA LYS A 148 -19.56 -8.12 13.04
C LYS A 148 -18.19 -7.66 13.53
N GLY A 149 -17.30 -7.37 12.59
CA GLY A 149 -16.06 -6.62 12.81
C GLY A 149 -16.12 -5.27 12.09
N GLU A 150 -15.47 -4.26 12.66
CA GLU A 150 -15.42 -2.89 12.17
C GLU A 150 -14.02 -2.31 12.38
N ALA A 151 -13.52 -1.53 11.43
CA ALA A 151 -12.30 -0.75 11.52
C ALA A 151 -12.56 0.69 11.08
N PHE A 152 -12.01 1.64 11.83
CA PHE A 152 -12.24 3.08 11.66
C PHE A 152 -10.90 3.80 11.50
N VAL A 153 -10.74 4.55 10.41
CA VAL A 153 -9.52 5.30 10.07
C VAL A 153 -9.89 6.77 9.89
N PRO A 154 -9.15 7.72 10.50
CA PRO A 154 -7.88 7.56 11.20
C PRO A 154 -8.03 7.21 12.70
N GLU A 155 -9.23 6.97 13.20
CA GLU A 155 -9.44 6.70 14.64
C GLU A 155 -8.65 5.47 15.13
N SER A 156 -8.09 4.63 14.26
CA SER A 156 -7.28 3.48 14.64
C SER A 156 -8.04 2.59 15.63
N THR A 157 -9.35 2.47 15.42
CA THR A 157 -10.23 1.70 16.30
C THR A 157 -10.68 0.47 15.53
N VAL A 158 -10.50 -0.70 16.15
CA VAL A 158 -11.08 -1.96 15.70
C VAL A 158 -12.12 -2.38 16.71
N ARG A 159 -13.33 -2.67 16.24
CA ARG A 159 -14.44 -3.12 17.09
C ARG A 159 -14.97 -4.43 16.55
N TRP A 160 -15.33 -5.35 17.43
CA TRP A 160 -16.03 -6.56 17.02
C TRP A 160 -16.97 -7.05 18.12
N GLY A 161 -17.99 -7.77 17.70
CA GLY A 161 -18.93 -8.43 18.59
C GLY A 161 -19.46 -9.72 17.97
N THR A 162 -19.76 -10.70 18.80
CA THR A 162 -20.34 -11.97 18.38
C THR A 162 -21.87 -11.96 18.58
N ARG A 163 -22.59 -12.78 17.81
CA ARG A 163 -24.04 -12.94 18.00
C ARG A 163 -24.40 -13.54 19.35
N VAL A 164 -23.52 -14.41 19.87
CA VAL A 164 -23.72 -15.13 21.14
C VAL A 164 -23.60 -14.19 22.33
N GLU A 165 -22.58 -13.32 22.36
CA GLU A 165 -22.36 -12.41 23.49
C GLU A 165 -23.25 -11.16 23.42
N GLY A 166 -23.83 -10.86 22.25
CA GLY A 166 -24.74 -9.73 22.07
C GLY A 166 -24.06 -8.37 22.28
N ARG A 167 -24.84 -7.35 22.64
CA ARG A 167 -24.34 -5.97 22.78
C ARG A 167 -23.33 -5.82 23.92
N ASP A 168 -23.52 -6.55 25.01
CA ASP A 168 -22.66 -6.49 26.19
C ASP A 168 -21.29 -7.14 25.95
N GLY A 169 -21.16 -7.97 24.90
CA GLY A 169 -19.92 -8.62 24.49
C GLY A 169 -19.06 -7.84 23.51
N VAL A 170 -19.47 -6.63 23.10
CA VAL A 170 -18.73 -5.84 22.11
C VAL A 170 -17.36 -5.45 22.66
N LYS A 171 -16.31 -5.79 21.92
CA LYS A 171 -14.93 -5.44 22.23
C LYS A 171 -14.48 -4.31 21.32
N THR A 172 -13.75 -3.36 21.90
CA THR A 172 -13.13 -2.25 21.18
C THR A 172 -11.65 -2.21 21.52
N LEU A 173 -10.81 -2.19 20.49
CA LEU A 173 -9.37 -2.10 20.58
C LEU A 173 -8.92 -0.82 19.86
N LYS A 174 -8.05 -0.04 20.50
CA LYS A 174 -7.28 0.98 19.80
C LYS A 174 -6.07 0.28 19.18
N ALA A 175 -6.07 0.12 17.86
CA ALA A 175 -4.96 -0.44 17.12
C ALA A 175 -3.71 0.43 17.33
N LYS A 176 -2.66 -0.18 17.85
CA LYS A 176 -1.34 0.42 18.08
C LYS A 176 -0.30 -0.67 17.94
N ASP A 177 0.89 -0.29 17.48
CA ASP A 177 2.03 -1.17 17.40
C ASP A 177 3.27 -0.45 17.92
N ASP A 178 3.82 -0.92 19.04
CA ASP A 178 4.96 -0.29 19.71
C ASP A 178 6.27 -0.36 18.90
N ARG A 179 6.27 -1.14 17.81
CA ARG A 179 7.41 -1.18 16.88
C ARG A 179 7.48 0.08 16.02
N ILE A 180 6.35 0.74 15.73
CA ILE A 180 6.27 1.94 14.89
C ILE A 180 7.26 3.00 15.40
N LYS A 181 8.11 3.49 14.49
CA LYS A 181 9.09 4.54 14.79
C LYS A 181 8.72 5.90 14.22
N TYR A 182 7.85 5.91 13.23
CA TYR A 182 7.39 7.12 12.56
C TYR A 182 5.95 6.89 12.08
N ASP A 183 5.04 7.76 12.52
CA ASP A 183 3.62 7.64 12.17
C ASP A 183 3.36 8.03 10.71
N GLY A 184 4.06 9.03 10.17
CA GLY A 184 3.89 9.44 8.77
C GLY A 184 2.44 9.74 8.38
N LEU A 185 2.12 9.57 7.09
CA LEU A 185 0.79 9.78 6.51
C LEU A 185 -0.15 8.58 6.73
N HIS A 186 0.41 7.41 7.02
CA HIS A 186 -0.34 6.16 7.16
C HIS A 186 -0.35 5.62 8.60
N HIS A 187 -0.17 6.49 9.59
CA HIS A 187 -0.19 6.15 11.03
C HIS A 187 0.74 4.99 11.41
N GLY A 188 1.88 4.90 10.73
CA GLY A 188 2.97 3.97 10.98
C GLY A 188 2.86 2.64 10.25
N SER A 189 1.81 2.40 9.46
CA SER A 189 1.68 1.16 8.69
C SER A 189 2.86 0.97 7.73
N SER A 190 3.29 2.04 7.06
CA SER A 190 4.45 2.04 6.15
C SER A 190 5.74 1.54 6.82
N TYR A 191 5.92 1.78 8.12
CA TYR A 191 7.07 1.25 8.86
C TYR A 191 6.96 -0.26 9.09
N LEU A 192 5.75 -0.74 9.42
CA LEU A 192 5.48 -2.16 9.61
C LEU A 192 5.61 -2.94 8.29
N GLU A 193 5.21 -2.34 7.17
CA GLU A 193 5.40 -2.89 5.82
C GLU A 193 6.88 -3.07 5.50
N HIS A 194 7.73 -2.08 5.82
CA HIS A 194 9.19 -2.21 5.67
C HIS A 194 9.78 -3.32 6.54
N LEU A 195 9.28 -3.52 7.77
CA LEU A 195 9.71 -4.64 8.62
C LEU A 195 9.36 -5.99 7.99
N GLN A 196 8.15 -6.13 7.46
CA GLN A 196 7.70 -7.35 6.78
C GLN A 196 8.48 -7.59 5.49
N PHE A 197 8.72 -6.53 4.70
CA PHE A 197 9.48 -6.60 3.47
C PHE A 197 10.94 -7.00 3.73
N LEU A 198 11.60 -6.38 4.72
CA LEU A 198 12.95 -6.76 5.13
C LEU A 198 13.02 -8.23 5.58
N SER A 199 12.00 -8.70 6.32
CA SER A 199 11.90 -10.10 6.72
C SER A 199 11.78 -11.03 5.51
N ALA A 200 10.97 -10.66 4.50
CA ALA A 200 10.79 -11.44 3.29
C ALA A 200 12.07 -11.50 2.43
N VAL A 201 12.79 -10.37 2.30
CA VAL A 201 14.09 -10.30 1.61
C VAL A 201 15.09 -11.24 2.27
N ARG A 202 15.24 -11.15 3.60
CA ARG A 202 16.17 -12.00 4.37
C ARG A 202 15.81 -13.48 4.40
N ALA A 203 14.54 -13.82 4.16
CA ALA A 203 14.11 -15.20 4.08
C ALA A 203 14.57 -15.89 2.78
N GLU A 204 15.01 -15.14 1.77
CA GLU A 204 15.53 -15.68 0.51
C GLU A 204 14.60 -16.73 -0.13
N GLY A 205 13.28 -16.49 -0.07
CA GLY A 205 12.25 -17.39 -0.60
C GLY A 205 11.87 -18.56 0.30
N ALA A 206 12.51 -18.73 1.47
CA ALA A 206 12.10 -19.72 2.48
C ALA A 206 10.73 -19.38 3.10
N GLN A 207 10.31 -18.12 3.02
CA GLN A 207 9.01 -17.64 3.46
C GLN A 207 8.45 -16.67 2.40
N ALA A 208 7.19 -16.88 2.02
CA ALA A 208 6.47 -15.95 1.15
C ALA A 208 6.22 -14.60 1.88
N PRO A 209 6.17 -13.47 1.16
CA PRO A 209 5.78 -12.20 1.75
C PRO A 209 4.34 -12.30 2.30
N ALA A 210 4.03 -11.49 3.32
CA ALA A 210 2.71 -11.49 3.94
C ALA A 210 1.59 -10.98 3.00
N VAL A 211 1.97 -10.17 2.01
CA VAL A 211 1.13 -9.68 0.92
C VAL A 211 1.94 -9.86 -0.36
N ASP A 212 1.42 -10.61 -1.32
CA ASP A 212 2.09 -10.90 -2.59
C ASP A 212 1.43 -10.19 -3.79
N LEU A 213 1.91 -10.50 -5.00
CA LEU A 213 1.37 -9.92 -6.24
C LEU A 213 -0.08 -10.38 -6.53
N HIS A 214 -0.46 -11.58 -6.09
CA HIS A 214 -1.82 -12.07 -6.22
C HIS A 214 -2.77 -11.29 -5.29
N ASP A 215 -2.38 -11.07 -4.04
CA ASP A 215 -3.12 -10.21 -3.12
C ASP A 215 -3.31 -8.79 -3.69
N GLY A 216 -2.23 -8.24 -4.27
CA GLY A 216 -2.26 -6.96 -4.97
C GLY A 216 -3.24 -6.96 -6.17
N LEU A 217 -3.23 -8.01 -6.98
CA LEU A 217 -4.14 -8.18 -8.11
C LEU A 217 -5.61 -8.25 -7.65
N ILE A 218 -5.92 -9.03 -6.63
CA ILE A 218 -7.28 -9.14 -6.07
C ILE A 218 -7.74 -7.80 -5.51
N SER A 219 -6.87 -7.05 -4.84
CA SER A 219 -7.18 -5.69 -4.35
C SER A 219 -7.60 -4.75 -5.48
N VAL A 220 -6.85 -4.74 -6.59
CA VAL A 220 -7.21 -3.95 -7.79
C VAL A 220 -8.51 -4.45 -8.40
N ALA A 221 -8.70 -5.77 -8.52
CA ALA A 221 -9.91 -6.35 -9.07
C ALA A 221 -11.17 -5.95 -8.28
N ILE A 222 -11.11 -5.91 -6.96
CA ILE A 222 -12.21 -5.42 -6.12
C ILE A 222 -12.56 -3.97 -6.45
N GLY A 223 -11.56 -3.10 -6.63
CA GLY A 223 -11.76 -1.70 -7.03
C GLY A 223 -12.41 -1.56 -8.41
N VAL A 224 -11.91 -2.32 -9.40
CA VAL A 224 -12.48 -2.36 -10.76
C VAL A 224 -13.91 -2.88 -10.77
N ALA A 225 -14.19 -3.96 -10.03
CA ALA A 225 -15.54 -4.51 -9.91
C ALA A 225 -16.51 -3.52 -9.25
N ALA A 226 -16.06 -2.80 -8.21
CA ALA A 226 -16.85 -1.76 -7.56
C ALA A 226 -17.20 -0.62 -8.53
N GLN A 227 -16.22 -0.11 -9.29
CA GLN A 227 -16.46 0.91 -10.30
C GLN A 227 -17.41 0.42 -11.39
N LEU A 228 -17.20 -0.78 -11.92
CA LEU A 228 -18.06 -1.35 -12.95
C LEU A 228 -19.49 -1.61 -12.44
N SER A 229 -19.64 -1.94 -11.15
CA SER A 229 -20.93 -2.09 -10.48
C SER A 229 -21.68 -0.76 -10.41
N ILE A 230 -20.99 0.34 -10.10
CA ILE A 230 -21.55 1.70 -10.13
C ILE A 230 -22.02 2.05 -11.54
N GLU A 231 -21.19 1.81 -12.55
CA GLU A 231 -21.49 2.14 -13.95
C GLU A 231 -22.68 1.34 -14.51
N LYS A 232 -22.75 0.03 -14.18
CA LYS A 232 -23.80 -0.86 -14.66
C LYS A 232 -25.07 -0.86 -13.79
N GLY A 233 -25.00 -0.37 -12.55
CA GLY A 233 -26.08 -0.43 -11.58
C GLY A 233 -26.46 -1.86 -11.15
N GLN A 234 -25.52 -2.81 -11.17
CA GLN A 234 -25.75 -4.22 -10.82
C GLN A 234 -24.53 -4.87 -10.15
N PHE A 235 -24.71 -6.06 -9.60
CA PHE A 235 -23.60 -6.87 -9.08
C PHE A 235 -22.59 -7.18 -10.17
N VAL A 236 -21.31 -7.13 -9.82
CA VAL A 236 -20.18 -7.53 -10.67
C VAL A 236 -19.34 -8.51 -9.88
N THR A 237 -19.07 -9.66 -10.48
CA THR A 237 -18.23 -10.71 -9.90
C THR A 237 -16.75 -10.38 -10.07
N ILE A 238 -15.88 -10.96 -9.23
CA ILE A 238 -14.43 -10.79 -9.40
C ILE A 238 -13.95 -11.47 -10.68
N GLU A 239 -14.55 -12.60 -11.06
CA GLU A 239 -14.27 -13.31 -12.30
C GLU A 239 -14.52 -12.44 -13.54
N GLU A 240 -15.56 -11.59 -13.53
CA GLU A 240 -15.85 -10.68 -14.65
C GLU A 240 -14.73 -9.68 -14.95
N VAL A 241 -13.94 -9.30 -13.94
CA VAL A 241 -12.89 -8.27 -14.07
C VAL A 241 -11.47 -8.84 -14.11
N MET A 242 -11.33 -10.14 -13.82
CA MET A 242 -10.06 -10.86 -13.82
C MET A 242 -9.77 -11.59 -15.15
N ASN A 243 -10.75 -11.63 -16.07
CA ASN A 243 -10.67 -12.30 -17.37
C ASN A 243 -10.09 -11.43 -18.49
#